data_AF-A0A920R6Q4-F1
#
_entry.id   AF-A0A920R6Q4-F1
#
_cell.length_a   1.000
_cell.length_b   1.000
_cell.length_c   1.000
_cell.angle_alpha   90.00
_cell.angle_beta   90.00
_cell.angle_gamma   90.00
#
_symmetry.space_group_name_H-M   'P 1'
#
loop_
_entity.id
_entity.type
_entity.pdbx_description
1 polymer ?
#
loop_
_entity_poly.entity_id
_entity_poly.type
_entity_poly.pdbx_seq_one_letter_code
_entity_poly.pdbx_strand_id
1 'polypeptide(L)'
;MDQIAANYIGDTTQMRSLEIALDPNELIGACEAGWSCAYANTLSWRNEVTPLPMENQPRAVFERLFGDSDDTSKAARESRLIEERSILDSLSRKWINYRRRSQFMIDRKLIST
;
A
#
# COMPACT_ATOMS: atom_id res chain seq x y z
N MET A 1 -9.40 11.97 14.39
CA MET A 1 -8.99 11.43 15.72
C MET A 1 -8.53 9.98 15.54
N ASP A 2 -9.33 9.16 14.89
CA ASP A 2 -8.98 7.90 14.24
C ASP A 2 -7.59 7.88 13.56
N GLN A 3 -7.27 8.83 12.67
CA GLN A 3 -5.98 8.84 11.96
C GLN A 3 -4.79 9.12 12.87
N ILE A 4 -5.01 9.86 13.97
CA ILE A 4 -4.00 10.07 15.00
C ILE A 4 -3.75 8.74 15.71
N ALA A 5 -4.81 8.05 16.14
CA ALA A 5 -4.69 6.74 16.77
C ALA A 5 -4.01 5.70 15.86
N ALA A 6 -4.42 5.63 14.59
CA ALA A 6 -3.82 4.80 13.55
C ALA A 6 -2.32 5.01 13.40
N ASN A 7 -1.84 6.24 13.54
CA ASN A 7 -0.40 6.53 13.49
C ASN A 7 0.35 6.01 14.71
N TYR A 8 -0.26 6.01 15.90
CA TYR A 8 0.36 5.52 17.13
C TYR A 8 0.35 3.99 17.25
N ILE A 9 -0.74 3.32 16.85
CA ILE A 9 -0.88 1.85 17.02
C ILE A 9 -0.52 1.07 15.76
N GLY A 10 -0.45 1.75 14.61
CA GLY A 10 -0.36 1.15 13.29
C GLY A 10 0.86 0.27 13.05
N ASP A 11 1.96 0.51 13.79
CA ASP A 11 3.19 -0.28 13.69
C ASP A 11 3.01 -1.74 14.15
N THR A 12 1.98 -2.01 14.96
CA THR A 12 1.64 -3.36 15.44
C THR A 12 0.57 -4.06 14.60
N THR A 13 0.08 -3.39 13.56
CA THR A 13 -1.00 -3.87 12.69
C THR A 13 -0.49 -4.02 11.26
N GLN A 14 -1.12 -4.89 10.46
CA GLN A 14 -0.75 -5.05 9.05
C GLN A 14 -1.04 -3.78 8.22
N MET A 15 -2.09 -3.05 8.58
CA MET A 15 -2.47 -1.79 7.98
C MET A 15 -2.73 -0.77 9.08
N ARG A 16 -2.12 0.42 8.97
CA ARG A 16 -2.29 1.49 9.96
C ARG A 16 -3.76 1.93 10.10
N SER A 17 -4.45 2.03 8.97
CA SER A 17 -5.86 2.41 8.87
C SER A 17 -6.51 1.65 7.72
N LEU A 18 -7.81 1.42 7.84
CA LEU A 18 -8.64 0.75 6.84
C LEU A 18 -10.01 1.42 6.79
N GLU A 19 -10.23 2.19 5.74
CA GLU A 19 -11.47 2.90 5.47
C GLU A 19 -12.41 2.02 4.66
N ILE A 20 -13.63 1.81 5.17
CA ILE A 20 -14.65 0.97 4.52
C ILE A 20 -15.85 1.84 4.21
N ALA A 21 -16.35 1.74 2.98
CA ALA A 21 -17.53 2.46 2.52
C ALA A 21 -18.57 1.48 1.97
N LEU A 22 -19.83 1.92 1.88
CA LEU A 22 -20.88 1.19 1.16
C LEU A 22 -20.92 1.59 -0.31
N ASP A 23 -20.74 2.89 -0.56
CA ASP A 23 -20.84 3.46 -1.89
C ASP A 23 -19.53 3.31 -2.67
N PRO A 24 -19.59 3.06 -3.98
CA PRO A 24 -18.42 3.09 -4.84
C PRO A 24 -17.81 4.49 -4.89
N ASN A 25 -16.48 4.55 -5.07
CA ASN A 25 -15.75 5.81 -5.29
C ASN A 25 -16.07 6.39 -6.68
N GLU A 26 -17.29 6.89 -6.88
CA GLU A 26 -17.68 7.57 -8.12
C GLU A 26 -17.20 9.02 -8.09
N LEU A 27 -15.97 9.24 -8.56
CA LEU A 27 -15.33 10.55 -8.59
C LEU A 27 -15.94 11.52 -9.62
N ILE A 28 -16.85 11.10 -10.49
CA ILE A 28 -17.33 11.90 -11.62
C ILE A 28 -18.86 11.87 -11.68
N GLY A 29 -19.49 13.02 -11.47
CA GLY A 29 -20.90 13.26 -11.83
C GLY A 29 -21.95 12.95 -10.75
N ALA A 30 -21.59 12.30 -9.65
CA ALA A 30 -22.50 11.98 -8.55
C ALA A 30 -22.61 13.07 -7.46
N CYS A 31 -21.88 14.16 -7.60
CA CYS A 31 -21.63 15.13 -6.54
C CYS A 31 -22.57 16.32 -6.66
N GLU A 32 -23.08 16.80 -5.53
CA GLU A 32 -23.97 17.96 -5.49
C GLU A 32 -23.29 19.22 -6.05
N ALA A 33 -24.08 20.06 -6.73
CA ALA A 33 -23.59 21.32 -7.26
C ALA A 33 -23.10 22.22 -6.11
N GLY A 34 -21.80 22.53 -6.10
CA GLY A 34 -21.17 23.42 -5.10
C GLY A 34 -20.14 22.76 -4.18
N TRP A 35 -20.01 21.42 -4.23
CA TRP A 35 -19.00 20.68 -3.46
C TRP A 35 -18.14 19.81 -4.37
N SER A 36 -16.85 19.67 -4.06
CA SER A 36 -15.96 18.79 -4.83
C SER A 36 -16.30 17.33 -4.56
N CYS A 37 -16.25 16.50 -5.61
CA CYS A 37 -16.42 15.05 -5.53
C CYS A 37 -15.46 14.35 -4.57
N ALA A 38 -14.31 14.97 -4.29
CA ALA A 38 -13.40 14.47 -3.28
C ALA A 38 -14.03 14.53 -1.87
N TYR A 39 -14.79 15.58 -1.54
CA TYR A 39 -15.43 15.69 -0.22
C TYR A 39 -16.68 14.81 -0.10
N ALA A 40 -17.45 14.68 -1.18
CA ALA A 40 -18.63 13.81 -1.19
C ALA A 40 -18.24 12.33 -1.01
N ASN A 41 -17.12 11.91 -1.59
CA ASN A 41 -16.66 10.53 -1.61
C ASN A 41 -15.43 10.31 -0.74
N THR A 42 -15.24 11.02 0.38
CA THR A 42 -14.13 10.74 1.28
C THR A 42 -14.56 10.84 2.74
N LEU A 43 -14.58 9.70 3.43
CA LEU A 43 -14.88 9.59 4.85
C LEU A 43 -13.71 10.06 5.74
N SER A 44 -12.47 9.81 5.31
CA SER A 44 -11.28 10.07 6.11
C SER A 44 -10.14 10.67 5.29
N TRP A 45 -9.39 11.57 5.93
CA TRP A 45 -8.32 12.34 5.32
C TRP A 45 -7.03 12.15 6.12
N ARG A 46 -5.93 11.87 5.41
CA ARG A 46 -4.60 11.72 6.04
C ARG A 46 -4.11 13.06 6.59
N ASN A 47 -4.41 14.13 5.87
CA ASN A 47 -4.13 15.52 6.20
C ASN A 47 -5.18 16.41 5.52
N GLU A 48 -5.08 17.73 5.69
CA GLU A 48 -6.06 18.72 5.22
C GLU A 48 -6.42 18.62 3.73
N VAL A 49 -5.57 18.02 2.90
CA VAL A 49 -5.73 17.99 1.43
C VAL A 49 -5.60 16.59 0.81
N THR A 50 -5.35 15.55 1.60
CA THR A 50 -5.08 14.19 1.09
C THR A 50 -6.16 13.21 1.53
N PRO A 51 -7.07 12.79 0.63
CA PRO A 51 -8.10 11.81 0.95
C PRO A 51 -7.49 10.42 1.13
N LEU A 52 -8.09 9.59 1.99
CA LEU A 52 -7.71 8.19 2.14
C LEU A 52 -8.59 7.30 1.25
N PRO A 53 -7.99 6.27 0.61
CA PRO A 53 -8.73 5.36 -0.25
C PRO A 53 -9.68 4.50 0.59
N MET A 54 -10.95 4.49 0.21
CA MET A 54 -11.99 3.69 0.86
C MET A 54 -12.25 2.42 0.06
N GLU A 55 -12.38 1.30 0.75
CA GLU A 55 -12.74 0.02 0.16
C GLU A 55 -14.24 -0.25 0.34
N ASN A 56 -14.93 -0.55 -0.76
CA ASN A 56 -16.36 -0.90 -0.74
C ASN A 56 -16.61 -2.38 -1.07
N GLN A 57 -15.58 -3.15 -1.41
CA GLN A 57 -15.68 -4.58 -1.69
C GLN A 57 -15.27 -5.38 -0.44
N PRO A 58 -16.22 -6.04 0.24
CA PRO A 58 -15.91 -6.78 1.46
C PRO A 58 -14.85 -7.87 1.22
N ARG A 59 -14.88 -8.55 0.07
CA ARG A 59 -13.86 -9.55 -0.29
C ARG A 59 -12.45 -8.97 -0.28
N ALA A 60 -12.25 -7.80 -0.90
CA ALA A 60 -10.96 -7.13 -0.94
C ALA A 60 -10.48 -6.74 0.48
N VAL A 61 -11.39 -6.35 1.37
CA VAL A 61 -11.06 -6.11 2.79
C VAL A 61 -10.51 -7.38 3.45
N PHE A 62 -11.20 -8.50 3.30
CA PHE A 62 -10.80 -9.78 3.89
C PHE A 62 -9.45 -10.26 3.35
N GLU A 63 -9.28 -10.26 2.04
CA GLU A 63 -8.02 -10.65 1.39
C GLU A 63 -6.86 -9.75 1.84
N ARG A 64 -7.10 -8.45 2.02
CA ARG A 64 -6.06 -7.53 2.48
C ARG A 64 -5.69 -7.73 3.96
N LEU A 65 -6.63 -8.13 4.81
CA LEU A 65 -6.39 -8.41 6.23
C LEU A 65 -5.79 -9.79 6.49
N PHE A 66 -6.22 -10.81 5.72
CA PHE A 66 -5.96 -12.21 6.03
C PHE A 66 -5.24 -12.97 4.92
N GLY A 67 -5.08 -12.38 3.73
CA GLY A 67 -4.56 -13.04 2.54
C GLY A 67 -5.59 -13.93 1.84
N ASP A 68 -5.21 -14.45 0.67
CA ASP A 68 -6.01 -15.38 -0.14
C ASP A 68 -5.79 -16.85 0.26
N SER A 69 -5.76 -17.14 1.57
CA SER A 69 -5.62 -18.51 2.06
C SER A 69 -6.77 -18.89 2.96
N ASP A 70 -7.10 -20.18 2.98
CA ASP A 70 -8.06 -20.74 3.93
C ASP A 70 -7.61 -20.71 5.41
N ASP A 71 -6.34 -20.36 5.70
CA ASP A 71 -5.84 -20.22 7.07
C ASP A 71 -5.58 -18.75 7.48
N THR A 72 -6.38 -18.26 8.44
CA THR A 72 -6.27 -16.92 9.01
C THR A 72 -5.45 -16.89 10.31
N SER A 73 -4.85 -18.01 10.70
CA SER A 73 -4.04 -18.12 11.92
C SER A 73 -2.83 -17.20 11.91
N LYS A 74 -2.40 -16.79 13.11
CA LYS A 74 -1.20 -15.97 13.28
C LYS A 74 0.03 -16.65 12.66
N ALA A 75 0.15 -17.97 12.75
CA ALA A 75 1.26 -18.74 12.21
C ALA A 75 1.29 -18.72 10.67
N ALA A 76 0.15 -18.96 10.01
CA ALA A 76 0.06 -18.85 8.56
C ALA A 76 0.40 -17.43 8.07
N ARG A 77 -0.07 -16.41 8.79
CA ARG A 77 0.26 -15.01 8.51
C ARG A 77 1.77 -14.73 8.65
N GLU A 78 2.40 -15.22 9.71
CA GLU A 78 3.85 -15.05 9.92
C GLU A 78 4.68 -15.76 8.84
N SER A 79 4.26 -16.96 8.43
CA SER A 79 4.91 -17.71 7.34
C SER A 79 4.93 -16.91 6.04
N ARG A 80 3.80 -16.31 5.64
CA ARG A 80 3.71 -15.45 4.45
C ARG A 80 4.60 -14.21 4.54
N LEU A 81 4.60 -13.52 5.68
CA LEU A 81 5.45 -12.34 5.86
C LEU A 81 6.94 -12.66 5.72
N ILE A 82 7.35 -13.87 6.13
CA ILE A 82 8.73 -14.36 5.94
C ILE A 82 9.01 -14.60 4.45
N GLU A 83 8.08 -15.26 3.74
CA GLU A 83 8.20 -15.52 2.31
C GLU A 83 8.31 -14.22 1.50
N GLU A 84 7.40 -13.26 1.72
CA GLU A 84 7.39 -11.96 1.04
C GLU A 84 8.69 -11.17 1.25
N ARG A 85 9.22 -11.16 2.49
CA ARG A 85 10.52 -10.53 2.79
C ARG A 85 11.65 -11.16 2.00
N SER A 86 11.66 -12.48 1.86
CA SER A 86 12.69 -13.18 1.09
C SER A 86 12.69 -12.77 -0.40
N ILE A 87 11.50 -12.52 -0.96
CA ILE A 87 11.31 -12.04 -2.33
C ILE A 87 11.85 -10.61 -2.46
N LEU A 88 11.47 -9.70 -1.55
CA LEU A 88 11.96 -8.32 -1.56
C LEU A 88 13.48 -8.27 -1.45
N ASP A 89 14.08 -9.07 -0.56
CA ASP A 89 15.53 -9.17 -0.43
C ASP A 89 16.20 -9.69 -1.71
N SER A 90 15.58 -10.66 -2.39
CA SER A 90 16.05 -11.17 -3.68
C SER A 90 16.06 -10.07 -4.75
N LEU A 91 14.99 -9.28 -4.81
CA LEU A 91 14.88 -8.14 -5.73
C LEU A 91 15.89 -7.05 -5.38
N SER A 92 16.04 -6.68 -4.11
CA SER A 92 17.04 -5.70 -3.65
C SER A 92 18.46 -6.12 -4.02
N ARG A 93 18.81 -7.40 -3.80
CA ARG A 93 20.10 -7.97 -4.23
C ARG A 93 20.29 -7.88 -5.75
N LYS A 94 19.26 -8.23 -6.53
CA LYS A 94 19.30 -8.16 -7.99
C LYS A 94 19.51 -6.74 -8.49
N TRP A 95 18.82 -5.76 -7.89
CA TRP A 95 18.96 -4.33 -8.19
C TRP A 95 20.37 -3.80 -7.90
N ILE A 96 20.93 -4.13 -6.74
CA ILE A 96 22.31 -3.74 -6.37
C ILE A 96 23.31 -4.32 -7.39
N ASN A 97 23.14 -5.58 -7.77
CA ASN A 97 24.02 -6.23 -8.75
C ASN A 97 23.88 -5.61 -10.16
N TYR A 98 22.65 -5.28 -10.57
CA TYR A 98 22.41 -4.60 -11.84
C TYR A 98 23.07 -3.22 -11.87
N ARG A 99 22.88 -2.39 -10.83
CA ARG A 99 23.49 -1.06 -10.71
C ARG A 99 25.02 -1.13 -10.70
N ARG A 100 25.61 -2.14 -10.03
CA ARG A 100 27.06 -2.33 -10.01
C ARG A 100 27.60 -2.70 -11.40
N ARG A 101 26.88 -3.54 -12.16
CA ARG A 101 27.22 -3.89 -13.55
C ARG A 101 27.10 -2.70 -14.50
N SER A 102 26.05 -1.90 -14.38
CA SER A 102 25.87 -0.72 -15.23
C SER A 102 26.95 0.34 -14.96
N GLN A 103 27.30 0.58 -13.69
CA GLN A 103 28.39 1.48 -13.33
C GLN A 103 29.73 1.00 -13.90
N PHE A 104 30.02 -0.30 -13.78
CA PHE A 104 31.24 -0.88 -14.33
C PHE A 104 31.34 -0.77 -15.86
N MET A 105 30.20 -0.84 -16.58
CA MET A 105 30.15 -0.63 -18.04
C MET A 105 30.41 0.84 -18.42
N ILE A 106 29.92 1.80 -17.63
CA ILE A 106 30.18 3.24 -17.84
C ILE A 106 31.65 3.54 -17.60
N ASP A 107 32.21 3.06 -16.49
CA ASP A 107 33.61 3.30 -16.12
C ASP A 107 34.57 2.69 -17.16
N ARG A 108 34.26 1.51 -17.71
CA ARG A 108 35.06 0.89 -18.79
C ARG A 108 35.04 1.68 -20.10
N LYS A 109 33.93 2.34 -20.44
CA LYS A 109 33.81 3.18 -21.64
C LYS A 109 34.63 4.48 -21.51
N LEU A 110 34.76 5.00 -20.29
CA LEU A 110 35.52 6.22 -20.02
C LEU A 110 37.04 6.01 -20.08
N ILE A 111 37.53 4.78 -19.87
CA ILE A 111 38.97 4.45 -19.90
C ILE A 111 39.46 4.08 -21.32
N SER A 112 38.53 3.81 -22.26
CA SER A 112 38.86 3.43 -23.64
C SER A 112 38.79 4.58 -24.66
N THR A 113 38.80 5.84 -24.19
CA THR A 113 38.84 7.06 -25.02
C THR A 113 40.06 7.88 -24.61
#